data_AF-A0A4T9TDC0-F1
#
_entry.id   AF-A0A4T9TDC0-F1
#
_cell.length_a   1.000
_cell.length_b   1.000
_cell.length_c   1.000
_cell.angle_alpha   90.00
_cell.angle_beta   90.00
_cell.angle_gamma   90.00
#
_symmetry.space_group_name_H-M   'P 1'
#
loop_
_entity.id
_entity.type
_entity.pdbx_description
1 polymer ?
#
loop_
_entity_poly.entity_id
_entity_poly.type
_entity_poly.pdbx_seq_one_letter_code
_entity_poly.pdbx_strand_id
1 'polypeptide(L)'
;MGLRRKGDNPRGAHIRKSTFGTSNEISFSVLDAASKRKGSDKKKQKSAWQSYDQGAGSSSPVAPPPGEISLFTLGNDNRPPSTPRKEQGITLSTGEFISTDARRSSSAMPLSEVAVRKRSRRRAQLVGVGVSLILVLAVVAGLTSLAASLVNAQNLQQRQLMDLVEQLEQTDTLLVALDNGVLALTDGSDYDADEAKALEALLAQGDGDVLAQLDAVKQRAQEVEEKLMSGADREVANNLMVSAHARAAMIETGFAILQEALPLRKAQEEAHLGWQSLGQAENFSRQAAQALSPLNADTVEASRDCSQQALQQLEQAKEQFAAAKEASDAVDLSTYEQYLQLKINASSAAVEADNAYLARNKELMDEKNTASNDYEAQAADCLTLAEANPDGAYEKAFTAATTVLLQSYQAERSNVSVADEHLREFLA
;
A
#
# COMPACT_ATOMS: atom_id res chain seq x y z
N MET A 1 68.82 30.76 43.42
CA MET A 1 67.36 30.64 43.27
C MET A 1 67.06 29.18 42.93
N GLY A 2 66.22 28.49 43.71
CA GLY A 2 65.68 27.15 43.38
C GLY A 2 66.45 25.93 43.89
N LEU A 3 66.06 25.47 45.08
CA LEU A 3 66.25 24.13 45.67
C LEU A 3 65.69 23.02 44.73
N ARG A 4 65.99 21.72 44.75
CA ARG A 4 66.60 20.77 45.71
C ARG A 4 66.85 19.42 44.98
N ARG A 5 67.86 18.67 45.44
CA ARG A 5 68.27 17.29 45.08
C ARG A 5 67.15 16.26 45.41
N LYS A 6 67.10 15.02 44.88
CA LYS A 6 67.96 13.86 45.23
C LYS A 6 67.58 12.60 44.40
N GLY A 7 68.55 11.68 44.24
CA GLY A 7 68.57 10.43 43.44
C GLY A 7 67.54 9.35 43.81
N ASP A 8 67.59 8.12 43.30
CA ASP A 8 68.72 7.27 42.92
C ASP A 8 68.35 6.29 41.76
N ASN A 9 69.33 5.87 40.97
CA ASN A 9 69.28 4.65 40.13
C ASN A 9 69.78 3.48 41.00
N PRO A 10 69.29 2.22 40.92
CA PRO A 10 69.78 1.30 39.87
C PRO A 10 68.95 0.01 39.52
N ARG A 11 69.35 -0.66 38.42
CA ARG A 11 69.42 -2.12 38.15
C ARG A 11 68.14 -2.99 38.10
N GLY A 12 68.12 -3.85 37.07
CA GLY A 12 67.00 -4.71 36.67
C GLY A 12 66.59 -5.84 37.62
N ALA A 13 65.40 -6.39 37.35
CA ALA A 13 64.94 -7.70 37.80
C ALA A 13 63.57 -8.08 37.17
N HIS A 14 63.63 -9.14 36.35
CA HIS A 14 62.68 -10.26 36.23
C HIS A 14 61.20 -10.04 35.88
N ILE A 15 60.84 -10.39 34.63
CA ILE A 15 59.54 -11.03 34.34
C ILE A 15 59.60 -12.41 35.01
N ARG A 16 58.79 -12.62 36.05
CA ARG A 16 58.64 -13.93 36.69
C ARG A 16 57.89 -14.87 35.75
N LYS A 17 58.54 -15.99 35.40
CA LYS A 17 57.83 -17.23 35.04
C LYS A 17 57.27 -17.82 36.34
N SER A 18 56.03 -18.29 36.30
CA SER A 18 55.21 -18.90 37.37
C SER A 18 54.40 -17.96 38.28
N THR A 19 53.09 -17.94 38.07
CA THR A 19 52.08 -17.82 39.13
C THR A 19 51.04 -18.92 38.92
N PHE A 20 51.22 -20.00 39.68
CA PHE A 20 50.16 -20.97 40.01
C PHE A 20 49.25 -20.31 41.06
N GLY A 21 47.93 -20.38 40.87
CA GLY A 21 46.94 -20.30 41.95
C GLY A 21 46.48 -18.92 42.44
N THR A 22 45.19 -18.64 42.17
CA THR A 22 44.24 -17.81 42.94
C THR A 22 44.55 -16.33 43.18
N SER A 23 43.81 -15.44 42.52
CA SER A 23 42.85 -14.53 43.17
C SER A 23 42.08 -13.72 42.12
N ASN A 24 40.80 -13.49 42.46
CA ASN A 24 39.88 -12.54 41.87
C ASN A 24 40.52 -11.18 41.55
N GLU A 25 39.84 -10.46 40.66
CA GLU A 25 39.91 -9.02 40.41
C GLU A 25 40.89 -8.57 39.32
N ILE A 26 40.48 -8.76 38.05
CA ILE A 26 40.80 -7.80 36.99
C ILE A 26 39.50 -7.48 36.20
N SER A 27 38.89 -6.35 36.57
CA SER A 27 38.22 -5.36 35.70
C SER A 27 36.77 -5.57 35.19
N PHE A 28 35.80 -5.57 36.12
CA PHE A 28 34.39 -5.19 35.83
C PHE A 28 34.17 -3.65 35.90
N SER A 29 34.86 -2.86 35.06
CA SER A 29 34.67 -1.39 35.07
C SER A 29 34.73 -0.73 33.68
N VAL A 30 34.21 -1.41 32.65
CA VAL A 30 33.94 -0.78 31.33
C VAL A 30 32.48 -0.92 30.92
N LEU A 31 31.72 -1.86 31.47
CA LEU A 31 30.30 -2.05 31.14
C LEU A 31 29.34 -1.31 32.10
N ASP A 32 29.69 -1.11 33.38
CA ASP A 32 28.83 -0.37 34.32
C ASP A 32 28.86 1.16 34.08
N ALA A 33 29.92 1.67 33.44
CA ALA A 33 30.03 3.07 33.01
C ALA A 33 29.21 3.35 31.73
N ALA A 34 29.00 2.36 30.87
CA ALA A 34 28.13 2.46 29.69
C ALA A 34 26.64 2.33 30.06
N SER A 35 26.32 1.48 31.04
CA SER A 35 24.97 1.33 31.61
C SER A 35 24.46 2.63 32.26
N LYS A 36 25.31 3.31 33.03
CA LYS A 36 24.93 4.57 33.73
C LYS A 36 24.93 5.83 32.86
N ARG A 37 25.44 5.77 31.61
CA ARG A 37 25.26 6.85 30.61
C ARG A 37 23.98 6.71 29.77
N LYS A 38 23.29 5.56 29.83
CA LYS A 38 21.97 5.32 29.21
C LYS A 38 20.80 5.44 30.20
N GLY A 39 21.00 6.19 31.29
CA GLY A 39 20.02 6.44 32.33
C GLY A 39 19.32 7.81 32.23
N SER A 40 18.88 8.24 31.04
CA SER A 40 17.85 9.28 30.86
C SER A 40 17.59 9.52 29.36
N ASP A 41 16.68 8.75 28.77
CA ASP A 41 15.76 9.20 27.71
C ASP A 41 15.04 7.98 27.12
N LYS A 42 14.00 7.50 27.82
CA LYS A 42 12.94 6.74 27.15
C LYS A 42 12.05 7.73 26.39
N LYS A 43 12.54 8.25 25.27
CA LYS A 43 11.68 8.84 24.24
C LYS A 43 11.13 7.71 23.40
N LYS A 44 9.81 7.50 23.51
CA LYS A 44 9.01 6.72 22.56
C LYS A 44 9.33 7.23 21.15
N GLN A 45 10.01 6.42 20.33
CA GLN A 45 9.95 6.56 18.88
C GLN A 45 8.52 6.23 18.49
N LYS A 46 7.71 7.27 18.28
CA LYS A 46 6.47 7.16 17.54
C LYS A 46 6.85 7.03 16.08
N SER A 47 6.38 5.96 15.44
CA SER A 47 6.38 5.81 13.98
C SER A 47 5.67 7.00 13.35
N ALA A 48 6.22 7.50 12.24
CA ALA A 48 5.74 8.66 11.51
C ALA A 48 4.55 8.34 10.57
N TRP A 49 3.77 7.29 10.87
CA TRP A 49 2.67 6.80 10.02
C TRP A 49 1.40 6.56 10.81
N GLN A 50 1.09 7.41 11.79
CA GLN A 50 -0.14 7.27 12.56
C GLN A 50 -0.76 8.63 12.90
N SER A 51 -1.48 9.18 11.92
CA SER A 51 -2.61 10.08 12.19
C SER A 51 -3.43 10.28 10.92
N TYR A 52 -4.50 9.50 10.76
CA TYR A 52 -5.82 9.95 10.31
C TYR A 52 -6.74 8.76 10.53
N ASP A 53 -7.48 8.78 11.63
CA ASP A 53 -8.94 8.79 11.61
C ASP A 53 -9.50 8.23 12.93
N GLN A 54 -10.25 9.08 13.65
CA GLN A 54 -11.31 8.68 14.58
C GLN A 54 -12.07 9.92 15.07
N GLY A 55 -13.10 10.27 14.30
CA GLY A 55 -14.47 10.49 14.78
C GLY A 55 -14.83 11.83 15.46
N ALA A 56 -15.84 12.51 14.93
CA ALA A 56 -16.97 13.03 15.72
C ALA A 56 -18.08 13.62 14.84
N GLY A 57 -19.33 13.25 15.15
CA GLY A 57 -20.53 13.95 14.72
C GLY A 57 -20.80 15.25 15.50
N SER A 58 -21.50 16.15 14.80
CA SER A 58 -22.38 17.26 15.24
C SER A 58 -21.89 18.31 16.26
N SER A 59 -21.71 19.57 15.80
CA SER A 59 -22.49 20.78 16.18
C SER A 59 -21.74 22.10 15.80
N SER A 60 -22.43 23.02 15.09
CA SER A 60 -21.95 24.34 14.61
C SER A 60 -21.93 25.44 15.70
N PRO A 61 -21.71 26.75 15.41
CA PRO A 61 -20.95 27.47 14.34
C PRO A 61 -19.97 28.54 14.90
N VAL A 62 -19.04 29.10 14.10
CA VAL A 62 -18.54 30.50 14.18
C VAL A 62 -17.64 30.82 12.95
N ALA A 63 -17.70 32.08 12.49
CA ALA A 63 -17.40 32.63 11.16
C ALA A 63 -15.92 32.75 10.72
N PRO A 64 -15.64 32.97 9.40
CA PRO A 64 -14.30 33.20 8.84
C PRO A 64 -13.99 34.68 8.54
N PRO A 65 -12.70 35.09 8.38
CA PRO A 65 -12.30 36.33 7.72
C PRO A 65 -11.88 36.12 6.24
N PRO A 66 -11.74 37.21 5.44
CA PRO A 66 -12.30 37.30 4.09
C PRO A 66 -11.27 37.41 2.95
N GLY A 67 -11.74 37.20 1.71
CA GLY A 67 -11.10 37.75 0.51
C GLY A 67 -11.31 36.96 -0.78
N GLU A 68 -12.43 37.15 -1.46
CA GLU A 68 -12.50 37.70 -2.83
C GLU A 68 -13.92 37.65 -3.39
N ILE A 69 -14.18 38.57 -4.32
CA ILE A 69 -15.48 39.18 -4.61
C ILE A 69 -16.17 38.51 -5.82
N SER A 70 -17.44 38.19 -5.59
CA SER A 70 -18.64 38.24 -6.45
C SER A 70 -18.55 38.01 -7.95
N LEU A 71 -19.38 37.09 -8.44
CA LEU A 71 -20.12 37.30 -9.70
C LEU A 71 -21.48 36.57 -9.66
N PHE A 72 -22.55 37.37 -9.80
CA PHE A 72 -23.95 37.03 -10.11
C PHE A 72 -24.92 36.63 -8.99
N THR A 73 -25.70 37.64 -8.65
CA THR A 73 -27.07 37.62 -8.13
C THR A 73 -28.06 37.06 -9.17
N LEU A 74 -28.99 36.18 -8.75
CA LEU A 74 -30.43 36.46 -8.76
C LEU A 74 -31.21 35.26 -8.21
N GLY A 75 -32.00 35.55 -7.17
CA GLY A 75 -32.88 34.60 -6.50
C GLY A 75 -34.09 34.22 -7.32
N ASN A 76 -34.69 33.09 -6.94
CA ASN A 76 -35.98 32.68 -7.45
C ASN A 76 -36.81 32.11 -6.29
N ASP A 77 -37.52 33.01 -5.60
CA ASP A 77 -38.55 32.63 -4.64
C ASP A 77 -39.84 32.27 -5.38
N ASN A 78 -40.22 31.02 -5.23
CA ASN A 78 -41.57 30.53 -5.47
C ASN A 78 -42.54 31.16 -4.46
N ARG A 79 -43.60 31.81 -4.93
CA ARG A 79 -45.01 31.39 -4.72
C ARG A 79 -46.04 32.38 -5.33
N PRO A 80 -47.23 31.88 -5.74
CA PRO A 80 -48.32 32.63 -6.39
C PRO A 80 -49.14 33.41 -5.31
N PRO A 81 -50.20 34.22 -5.57
CA PRO A 81 -51.23 34.06 -6.63
C PRO A 81 -51.90 35.36 -7.15
N SER A 82 -53.01 35.16 -7.89
CA SER A 82 -54.23 36.01 -7.95
C SER A 82 -54.49 36.80 -9.23
N THR A 83 -55.47 36.33 -10.01
CA THR A 83 -56.35 37.14 -10.88
C THR A 83 -57.14 38.17 -10.02
N PRO A 84 -57.65 39.33 -10.50
CA PRO A 84 -58.45 39.48 -11.75
C PRO A 84 -58.53 40.90 -12.42
N ARG A 85 -59.41 41.00 -13.45
CA ARG A 85 -60.15 42.17 -14.03
C ARG A 85 -59.53 43.10 -15.12
N LYS A 86 -60.09 42.95 -16.33
CA LYS A 86 -60.95 43.86 -17.17
C LYS A 86 -60.69 45.39 -17.25
N GLU A 87 -61.05 45.93 -18.44
CA GLU A 87 -61.23 47.34 -18.88
C GLU A 87 -59.93 47.93 -19.52
N GLN A 88 -59.86 48.70 -20.61
CA GLN A 88 -60.80 49.31 -21.57
C GLN A 88 -59.98 49.89 -22.76
N GLY A 89 -60.55 49.85 -23.97
CA GLY A 89 -60.63 50.99 -24.91
C GLY A 89 -59.40 51.49 -25.66
N ILE A 90 -59.47 51.43 -27.00
CA ILE A 90 -59.12 52.57 -27.85
C ILE A 90 -60.27 52.79 -28.83
N THR A 91 -60.89 53.96 -28.73
CA THR A 91 -61.83 54.54 -29.68
C THR A 91 -61.05 55.30 -30.74
N LEU A 92 -61.51 55.24 -32.00
CA LEU A 92 -61.43 56.37 -32.90
C LEU A 92 -62.77 56.53 -33.63
N SER A 93 -63.09 57.79 -33.83
CA SER A 93 -64.42 58.37 -33.93
C SER A 93 -64.60 59.04 -35.29
N THR A 94 -65.87 59.15 -35.69
CA THR A 94 -66.49 60.17 -36.58
C THR A 94 -66.28 60.10 -38.10
N GLY A 95 -67.41 60.16 -38.82
CA GLY A 95 -67.47 60.63 -40.21
C GLY A 95 -68.63 60.03 -41.03
N GLU A 96 -69.83 60.57 -40.88
CA GLU A 96 -70.99 60.33 -41.74
C GLU A 96 -70.80 60.93 -43.14
N PHE A 97 -71.23 60.24 -44.23
CA PHE A 97 -71.93 60.84 -45.39
C PHE A 97 -72.49 59.78 -46.36
N ILE A 98 -73.43 60.27 -47.20
CA ILE A 98 -74.51 59.62 -47.94
C ILE A 98 -74.10 59.05 -49.32
N SER A 99 -74.88 58.07 -49.77
CA SER A 99 -74.99 57.43 -51.11
C SER A 99 -74.76 58.31 -52.34
N THR A 100 -74.22 57.69 -53.40
CA THR A 100 -74.72 57.87 -54.77
C THR A 100 -74.81 56.54 -55.53
N ASP A 101 -75.92 56.39 -56.23
CA ASP A 101 -76.34 55.31 -57.13
C ASP A 101 -75.37 55.05 -58.30
N ALA A 102 -75.28 53.80 -58.77
CA ALA A 102 -75.47 53.46 -60.18
C ALA A 102 -75.48 51.92 -60.47
N ARG A 103 -76.69 51.41 -60.69
CA ARG A 103 -77.10 50.58 -61.85
C ARG A 103 -76.45 49.20 -62.15
N ARG A 104 -77.38 48.23 -62.16
CA ARG A 104 -77.56 47.11 -63.12
C ARG A 104 -76.51 45.99 -63.14
N SER A 105 -76.90 44.79 -62.70
CA SER A 105 -77.56 43.83 -63.59
C SER A 105 -77.88 42.50 -62.89
N SER A 106 -79.07 42.00 -63.23
CA SER A 106 -79.56 40.63 -63.20
C SER A 106 -78.52 39.50 -63.09
N SER A 107 -78.67 38.61 -62.10
CA SER A 107 -79.21 37.27 -62.35
C SER A 107 -79.59 36.61 -61.03
N ALA A 108 -80.82 36.12 -60.95
CA ALA A 108 -81.27 35.25 -59.88
C ALA A 108 -80.57 33.90 -60.06
N MET A 109 -79.66 33.56 -59.15
CA MET A 109 -79.11 32.21 -59.05
C MET A 109 -80.17 31.31 -58.38
N PRO A 110 -80.51 30.14 -58.95
CA PRO A 110 -81.52 29.28 -58.38
C PRO A 110 -81.02 28.70 -57.04
N LEU A 111 -81.90 28.63 -56.04
CA LEU A 111 -81.59 28.13 -54.69
C LEU A 111 -81.09 26.66 -54.67
N SER A 112 -81.11 25.95 -55.80
CA SER A 112 -80.50 24.64 -55.99
C SER A 112 -78.96 24.67 -56.18
N GLU A 113 -78.37 25.79 -56.62
CA GLU A 113 -76.93 25.87 -56.92
C GLU A 113 -76.07 26.32 -55.72
N VAL A 114 -76.66 27.08 -54.79
CA VAL A 114 -76.01 27.46 -53.52
C VAL A 114 -75.87 26.25 -52.58
N ALA A 115 -76.78 25.28 -52.66
CA ALA A 115 -76.74 24.05 -51.85
C ALA A 115 -75.59 23.10 -52.26
N VAL A 116 -75.27 23.02 -53.56
CA VAL A 116 -74.19 22.17 -54.08
C VAL A 116 -72.81 22.74 -53.75
N ARG A 117 -72.61 24.07 -53.89
CA ARG A 117 -71.34 24.73 -53.52
C ARG A 117 -71.08 24.76 -52.01
N LYS A 118 -72.12 24.75 -51.17
CA LYS A 118 -71.98 24.67 -49.69
C LYS A 118 -71.65 23.25 -49.23
N ARG A 119 -72.14 22.22 -49.93
CA ARG A 119 -71.84 20.80 -49.64
C ARG A 119 -70.44 20.38 -50.14
N SER A 120 -69.96 20.92 -51.27
CA SER A 120 -68.59 20.68 -51.74
C SER A 120 -67.53 21.37 -50.88
N ARG A 121 -67.79 22.61 -50.40
CA ARG A 121 -66.91 23.31 -49.44
C ARG A 121 -66.82 22.59 -48.09
N ARG A 122 -67.95 22.09 -47.57
CA ARG A 122 -67.95 21.27 -46.33
C ARG A 122 -67.23 19.94 -46.51
N ARG A 123 -67.36 19.28 -47.67
CA ARG A 123 -66.58 18.06 -47.98
C ARG A 123 -65.09 18.35 -48.13
N ALA A 124 -64.70 19.42 -48.82
CA ALA A 124 -63.29 19.82 -48.94
C ALA A 124 -62.69 20.28 -47.60
N GLN A 125 -63.47 20.96 -46.75
CA GLN A 125 -63.07 21.31 -45.38
C GLN A 125 -62.94 20.07 -44.49
N LEU A 126 -63.88 19.12 -44.57
CA LEU A 126 -63.78 17.87 -43.81
C LEU A 126 -62.64 16.96 -44.30
N VAL A 127 -62.37 16.93 -45.60
CA VAL A 127 -61.20 16.24 -46.17
C VAL A 127 -59.91 16.94 -45.78
N GLY A 128 -59.85 18.27 -45.85
CA GLY A 128 -58.67 19.05 -45.42
C GLY A 128 -58.36 18.90 -43.93
N VAL A 129 -59.40 18.93 -43.07
CA VAL A 129 -59.28 18.69 -41.62
C VAL A 129 -58.90 17.24 -41.34
N GLY A 130 -59.46 16.27 -42.07
CA GLY A 130 -59.09 14.87 -41.97
C GLY A 130 -57.63 14.61 -42.36
N VAL A 131 -57.17 15.19 -43.47
CA VAL A 131 -55.78 15.09 -43.92
C VAL A 131 -54.82 15.77 -42.95
N SER A 132 -55.15 16.97 -42.44
CA SER A 132 -54.32 17.64 -41.43
C SER A 132 -54.24 16.85 -40.12
N LEU A 133 -55.35 16.23 -39.70
CA LEU A 133 -55.38 15.40 -38.49
C LEU A 133 -54.51 14.15 -38.66
N ILE A 134 -54.57 13.48 -39.82
CA ILE A 134 -53.73 12.33 -40.14
C ILE A 134 -52.24 12.73 -40.16
N LEU A 135 -51.91 13.90 -40.71
CA LEU A 135 -50.54 14.40 -40.79
C LEU A 135 -49.98 14.74 -39.39
N VAL A 136 -50.78 15.36 -38.53
CA VAL A 136 -50.41 15.61 -37.13
C VAL A 136 -50.21 14.31 -36.36
N LEU A 137 -51.11 13.32 -36.53
CA LEU A 137 -50.95 12.00 -35.89
C LEU A 137 -49.71 11.26 -36.37
N ALA A 138 -49.36 11.36 -37.65
CA ALA A 138 -48.12 10.78 -38.19
C ALA A 138 -46.86 11.45 -37.64
N VAL A 139 -46.87 12.78 -37.48
CA VAL A 139 -45.76 13.52 -36.85
C VAL A 139 -45.64 13.16 -35.37
N VAL A 140 -46.75 13.12 -34.63
CA VAL A 140 -46.74 12.71 -33.21
C VAL A 140 -46.25 11.28 -33.05
N ALA A 141 -46.71 10.34 -33.89
CA ALA A 141 -46.23 8.95 -33.89
C ALA A 141 -44.74 8.84 -34.25
N GLY A 142 -44.25 9.66 -35.19
CA GLY A 142 -42.83 9.75 -35.53
C GLY A 142 -41.99 10.29 -34.36
N LEU A 143 -42.46 11.34 -33.68
CA LEU A 143 -41.79 11.92 -32.51
C LEU A 143 -41.80 10.97 -31.32
N THR A 144 -42.89 10.24 -31.06
CA THR A 144 -42.94 9.24 -29.98
C THR A 144 -42.09 8.02 -30.29
N SER A 145 -42.04 7.56 -31.54
CA SER A 145 -41.15 6.48 -31.95
C SER A 145 -39.67 6.89 -31.87
N LEU A 146 -39.34 8.13 -32.26
CA LEU A 146 -38.00 8.68 -32.13
C LEU A 146 -37.62 8.80 -30.64
N ALA A 147 -38.50 9.36 -29.80
CA ALA A 147 -38.28 9.46 -28.37
C ALA A 147 -38.11 8.07 -27.71
N ALA A 148 -38.96 7.10 -28.06
CA ALA A 148 -38.82 5.72 -27.58
C ALA A 148 -37.51 5.08 -28.05
N SER A 149 -37.07 5.35 -29.28
CA SER A 149 -35.77 4.84 -29.78
C SER A 149 -34.58 5.45 -29.05
N LEU A 150 -34.64 6.75 -28.72
CA LEU A 150 -33.61 7.45 -27.94
C LEU A 150 -33.58 6.95 -26.49
N VAL A 151 -34.74 6.77 -25.87
CA VAL A 151 -34.86 6.20 -24.52
C VAL A 151 -34.35 4.75 -24.49
N ASN A 152 -34.68 3.94 -25.50
CA ASN A 152 -34.16 2.57 -25.60
C ASN A 152 -32.64 2.53 -25.81
N ALA A 153 -32.09 3.45 -26.60
CA ALA A 153 -30.64 3.58 -26.78
C ALA A 153 -29.93 4.00 -25.48
N GLN A 154 -30.50 4.96 -24.74
CA GLN A 154 -29.99 5.36 -23.42
C GLN A 154 -30.05 4.22 -22.40
N ASN A 155 -31.17 3.49 -22.34
CA ASN A 155 -31.32 2.34 -21.45
C ASN A 155 -30.32 1.21 -21.77
N LEU A 156 -29.98 1.02 -23.05
CA LEU A 156 -28.97 0.04 -23.46
C LEU A 156 -27.58 0.45 -22.98
N GLN A 157 -27.21 1.72 -23.13
CA GLN A 157 -25.91 2.25 -22.73
C GLN A 157 -25.72 2.21 -21.21
N GLN A 158 -26.75 2.57 -20.44
CA GLN A 158 -26.71 2.45 -18.99
C GLN A 158 -26.52 1.00 -18.55
N ARG A 159 -27.20 0.03 -19.18
CA ARG A 159 -26.96 -1.40 -18.90
C ARG A 159 -25.53 -1.83 -19.20
N GLN A 160 -24.92 -1.31 -20.26
CA GLN A 160 -23.52 -1.59 -20.58
C GLN A 160 -22.58 -1.02 -19.50
N LEU A 161 -22.84 0.19 -18.99
CA LEU A 161 -22.07 0.75 -17.88
C LEU A 161 -22.21 -0.11 -16.61
N MET A 162 -23.42 -0.58 -16.28
CA MET A 162 -23.62 -1.47 -15.12
C MET A 162 -22.86 -2.80 -15.25
N ASP A 163 -22.89 -3.43 -16.44
CA ASP A 163 -22.14 -4.65 -16.73
C ASP A 163 -20.62 -4.44 -16.62
N LEU A 164 -20.13 -3.25 -17.02
CA LEU A 164 -18.72 -2.91 -16.86
C LEU A 164 -18.33 -2.68 -15.40
N VAL A 165 -19.21 -2.09 -14.58
CA VAL A 165 -19.00 -1.98 -13.13
C VAL A 165 -18.94 -3.37 -12.49
N GLU A 166 -19.83 -4.29 -12.86
CA GLU A 166 -19.81 -5.67 -12.37
C GLU A 166 -18.52 -6.41 -12.78
N GLN A 167 -18.04 -6.22 -14.02
CA GLN A 167 -16.76 -6.77 -14.47
C GLN A 167 -15.57 -6.17 -13.71
N LEU A 168 -15.63 -4.89 -13.35
CA LEU A 168 -14.63 -4.23 -12.53
C LEU A 168 -14.61 -4.84 -11.11
N GLU A 169 -15.76 -5.06 -10.48
CA GLU A 169 -15.88 -5.68 -9.15
C GLU A 169 -15.30 -7.11 -9.08
N GLN A 170 -15.36 -7.88 -10.18
CA GLN A 170 -14.75 -9.22 -10.23
C GLN A 170 -13.23 -9.20 -9.99
N THR A 171 -12.58 -8.06 -10.24
CA THR A 171 -11.13 -7.89 -10.03
C THR A 171 -10.76 -7.59 -8.57
N ASP A 172 -11.73 -7.23 -7.73
CA ASP A 172 -11.50 -6.82 -6.33
C ASP A 172 -10.91 -7.93 -5.47
N THR A 173 -11.20 -9.19 -5.78
CA THR A 173 -10.71 -10.31 -4.97
C THR A 173 -9.18 -10.33 -4.93
N LEU A 174 -8.52 -10.17 -6.08
CA LEU A 174 -7.06 -10.10 -6.15
C LEU A 174 -6.56 -8.78 -5.56
N LEU A 175 -7.19 -7.66 -5.91
CA LEU A 175 -6.76 -6.34 -5.45
C LEU A 175 -6.78 -6.23 -3.92
N VAL A 176 -7.82 -6.73 -3.27
CA VAL A 176 -7.95 -6.74 -1.80
C VAL A 176 -6.92 -7.67 -1.17
N ALA A 177 -6.69 -8.86 -1.73
CA ALA A 177 -5.67 -9.76 -1.24
C ALA A 177 -4.27 -9.13 -1.33
N LEU A 178 -3.99 -8.44 -2.44
CA LEU A 178 -2.75 -7.71 -2.65
C LEU A 178 -2.60 -6.52 -1.70
N ASP A 179 -3.64 -5.71 -1.53
CA ASP A 179 -3.61 -4.54 -0.64
C ASP A 179 -3.34 -4.94 0.82
N ASN A 180 -4.02 -5.98 1.29
CA ASN A 180 -3.76 -6.54 2.61
C ASN A 180 -2.32 -7.05 2.73
N GLY A 181 -1.80 -7.72 1.70
CA GLY A 181 -0.42 -8.22 1.66
C GLY A 181 0.63 -7.12 1.70
N VAL A 182 0.47 -6.07 0.89
CA VAL A 182 1.36 -4.91 0.86
C VAL A 182 1.35 -4.20 2.21
N LEU A 183 0.18 -4.03 2.83
CA LEU A 183 0.07 -3.43 4.16
C LEU A 183 0.75 -4.30 5.22
N ALA A 184 0.48 -5.60 5.25
CA ALA A 184 1.08 -6.53 6.21
C ALA A 184 2.62 -6.52 6.15
N LEU A 185 3.20 -6.48 4.95
CA LEU A 185 4.66 -6.42 4.78
C LEU A 185 5.30 -5.11 5.24
N THR A 186 4.54 -4.02 5.26
CA THR A 186 5.08 -2.65 5.39
C THR A 186 4.70 -1.94 6.68
N ASP A 187 3.65 -2.36 7.37
CA ASP A 187 3.20 -1.74 8.63
C ASP A 187 4.10 -2.11 9.83
N GLY A 188 5.11 -2.97 9.60
CA GLY A 188 6.08 -3.38 10.63
C GLY A 188 5.47 -4.22 11.75
N SER A 189 4.26 -4.75 11.54
CA SER A 189 3.65 -5.79 12.36
C SER A 189 4.40 -7.11 12.21
N ASP A 190 4.22 -8.01 13.19
CA ASP A 190 4.70 -9.38 13.12
C ASP A 190 4.03 -10.07 11.92
N TYR A 191 4.74 -10.08 10.81
CA TYR A 191 4.43 -10.79 9.58
C TYR A 191 4.76 -12.27 9.80
N ASP A 192 3.77 -13.15 9.67
CA ASP A 192 3.93 -14.57 10.01
C ASP A 192 4.21 -15.47 8.79
N ALA A 193 4.62 -16.70 9.07
CA ALA A 193 5.01 -17.66 8.04
C ALA A 193 3.85 -18.13 7.15
N ASP A 194 2.60 -18.03 7.60
CA ASP A 194 1.43 -18.43 6.82
C ASP A 194 0.99 -17.28 5.90
N GLU A 195 1.06 -16.04 6.39
CA GLU A 195 0.94 -14.83 5.57
C GLU A 195 2.02 -14.81 4.47
N ALA A 196 3.25 -15.21 4.79
CA ALA A 196 4.32 -15.30 3.81
C ALA A 196 4.02 -16.28 2.68
N LYS A 197 3.58 -17.49 3.02
CA LYS A 197 3.19 -18.49 2.01
C LYS A 197 2.00 -18.01 1.19
N ALA A 198 1.05 -17.30 1.79
CA ALA A 198 -0.09 -16.76 1.05
C ALA A 198 0.36 -15.74 -0.01
N LEU A 199 1.32 -14.87 0.31
CA LEU A 199 1.87 -13.90 -0.64
C LEU A 199 2.78 -14.55 -1.70
N GLU A 200 3.56 -15.56 -1.34
CA GLU A 200 4.30 -16.38 -2.31
C GLU A 200 3.35 -17.10 -3.29
N ALA A 201 2.22 -17.62 -2.78
CA ALA A 201 1.19 -18.24 -3.62
C ALA A 201 0.51 -17.21 -4.54
N LEU A 202 0.26 -15.98 -4.05
CA LEU A 202 -0.28 -14.89 -4.85
C LEU A 202 0.67 -14.50 -5.98
N LEU A 203 1.98 -14.38 -5.69
CA LEU A 203 3.01 -14.16 -6.71
C LEU A 203 3.04 -15.29 -7.75
N ALA A 204 2.92 -16.55 -7.31
CA ALA A 204 2.92 -17.70 -8.20
C ALA A 204 1.65 -17.79 -9.06
N GLN A 205 0.51 -17.34 -8.54
CA GLN A 205 -0.73 -17.22 -9.30
C GLN A 205 -0.59 -16.19 -10.43
N GLY A 206 0.13 -15.09 -10.16
CA GLY A 206 0.31 -14.00 -11.10
C GLY A 206 -0.91 -13.10 -11.24
N ASP A 207 -0.76 -12.06 -12.04
CA ASP A 207 -1.71 -10.96 -12.23
C ASP A 207 -2.27 -10.84 -13.65
N GLY A 208 -1.66 -11.54 -14.62
CA GLY A 208 -1.93 -11.35 -16.05
C GLY A 208 -3.40 -11.45 -16.47
N ASP A 209 -4.15 -12.42 -15.92
CA ASP A 209 -5.58 -12.59 -16.25
C ASP A 209 -6.41 -11.39 -15.74
N VAL A 210 -6.09 -10.85 -14.56
CA VAL A 210 -6.80 -9.72 -13.97
C VAL A 210 -6.42 -8.42 -14.68
N LEU A 211 -5.14 -8.23 -15.02
CA LEU A 211 -4.69 -7.09 -15.83
C LEU A 211 -5.36 -7.08 -17.20
N ALA A 212 -5.50 -8.23 -17.86
CA ALA A 212 -6.21 -8.35 -19.13
C ALA A 212 -7.71 -7.99 -19.00
N GLN A 213 -8.35 -8.38 -17.90
CA GLN A 213 -9.74 -8.00 -17.61
C GLN A 213 -9.88 -6.49 -17.41
N LEU A 214 -8.98 -5.86 -16.64
CA LEU A 214 -8.99 -4.41 -16.40
C LEU A 214 -8.76 -3.62 -17.70
N ASP A 215 -7.86 -4.07 -18.57
CA ASP A 215 -7.67 -3.43 -19.88
C ASP A 215 -8.91 -3.59 -20.77
N ALA A 216 -9.57 -4.76 -20.76
CA ALA A 216 -10.81 -4.95 -21.49
C ALA A 216 -11.96 -4.05 -20.97
N VAL A 217 -12.07 -3.89 -19.65
CA VAL A 217 -13.04 -2.98 -19.02
C VAL A 217 -12.78 -1.53 -19.47
N LYS A 218 -11.51 -1.09 -19.43
CA LYS A 218 -11.10 0.24 -19.89
C LYS A 218 -11.43 0.48 -21.36
N GLN A 219 -11.08 -0.46 -22.26
CA GLN A 219 -11.36 -0.34 -23.69
C GLN A 219 -12.87 -0.26 -23.97
N ARG A 220 -13.67 -1.12 -23.31
CA ARG A 220 -15.13 -1.10 -23.48
C ARG A 220 -15.76 0.17 -22.93
N ALA A 221 -15.26 0.70 -21.81
CA ALA A 221 -15.72 1.97 -21.25
C ALA A 221 -15.51 3.12 -22.23
N GLN A 222 -14.35 3.17 -22.88
CA GLN A 222 -14.04 4.14 -23.92
C GLN A 222 -15.01 4.01 -25.12
N GLU A 223 -15.27 2.79 -25.59
CA GLU A 223 -16.23 2.56 -26.69
C GLU A 223 -17.67 2.92 -26.34
N VAL A 224 -18.07 2.81 -25.07
CA VAL A 224 -19.39 3.21 -24.60
C VAL A 224 -19.44 4.73 -24.49
N GLU A 225 -18.42 5.38 -23.93
CA GLU A 225 -18.32 6.83 -23.76
C GLU A 225 -18.56 7.60 -25.07
N GLU A 226 -17.93 7.16 -26.16
CA GLU A 226 -18.08 7.77 -27.50
C GLU A 226 -19.54 7.81 -27.99
N LYS A 227 -20.38 6.90 -27.50
CA LYS A 227 -21.77 6.76 -27.89
C LYS A 227 -22.72 7.50 -26.93
N LEU A 228 -22.26 7.87 -25.74
CA LEU A 228 -23.07 8.54 -24.72
C LEU A 228 -23.38 9.98 -25.13
N MET A 229 -24.60 10.43 -24.86
CA MET A 229 -25.03 11.82 -25.10
C MET A 229 -25.16 12.63 -23.80
N SER A 230 -25.31 11.96 -22.66
CA SER A 230 -25.43 12.57 -21.34
C SER A 230 -24.05 12.90 -20.78
N GLY A 231 -23.89 14.08 -20.17
CA GLY A 231 -22.67 14.43 -19.45
C GLY A 231 -22.45 13.53 -18.22
N ALA A 232 -23.53 13.17 -17.51
CA ALA A 232 -23.46 12.32 -16.33
C ALA A 232 -23.01 10.89 -16.67
N ASP A 233 -23.56 10.27 -17.72
CA ASP A 233 -23.15 8.91 -18.10
C ASP A 233 -21.69 8.90 -18.60
N ARG A 234 -21.22 9.97 -19.26
CA ARG A 234 -19.82 10.11 -19.68
C ARG A 234 -18.86 10.22 -18.49
N GLU A 235 -19.27 10.92 -17.45
CA GLU A 235 -18.51 11.01 -16.20
C GLU A 235 -18.35 9.63 -15.55
N VAL A 236 -19.39 8.79 -15.60
CA VAL A 236 -19.33 7.39 -15.13
C VAL A 236 -18.36 6.57 -15.96
N ALA A 237 -18.45 6.65 -17.29
CA ALA A 237 -17.51 5.94 -18.17
C ALA A 237 -16.06 6.38 -17.94
N ASN A 238 -15.82 7.67 -17.73
CA ASN A 238 -14.50 8.21 -17.41
C ASN A 238 -13.98 7.72 -16.05
N ASN A 239 -14.81 7.77 -15.00
CA ASN A 239 -14.44 7.23 -13.68
C ASN A 239 -14.17 5.72 -13.73
N LEU A 240 -14.88 4.98 -14.59
CA LEU A 240 -14.63 3.56 -14.80
C LEU A 240 -13.28 3.30 -15.47
N MET A 241 -12.89 4.12 -16.46
CA MET A 241 -11.54 4.06 -17.06
C MET A 241 -10.45 4.43 -16.05
N VAL A 242 -10.67 5.46 -15.22
CA VAL A 242 -9.74 5.88 -14.17
C VAL A 242 -9.58 4.78 -13.13
N SER A 243 -10.68 4.21 -12.62
CA SER A 243 -10.64 3.11 -11.65
C SER A 243 -9.94 1.89 -12.25
N ALA A 244 -10.29 1.47 -13.48
CA ALA A 244 -9.64 0.32 -14.13
C ALA A 244 -8.13 0.52 -14.31
N HIS A 245 -7.70 1.72 -14.73
CA HIS A 245 -6.27 2.06 -14.85
C HIS A 245 -5.56 2.06 -13.50
N ALA A 246 -6.14 2.72 -12.49
CA ALA A 246 -5.54 2.83 -11.17
C ALA A 246 -5.43 1.46 -10.50
N ARG A 247 -6.44 0.60 -10.64
CA ARG A 247 -6.40 -0.79 -10.17
C ARG A 247 -5.32 -1.61 -10.87
N ALA A 248 -5.17 -1.46 -12.19
CA ALA A 248 -4.12 -2.15 -12.94
C ALA A 248 -2.73 -1.70 -12.45
N ALA A 249 -2.52 -0.39 -12.29
CA ALA A 249 -1.29 0.17 -11.77
C ALA A 249 -1.01 -0.26 -10.32
N MET A 250 -2.03 -0.35 -9.45
CA MET A 250 -1.92 -0.91 -8.10
C MET A 250 -1.50 -2.38 -8.15
N ILE A 251 -2.07 -3.18 -9.04
CA ILE A 251 -1.72 -4.59 -9.17
C ILE A 251 -0.27 -4.73 -9.60
N GLU A 252 0.13 -4.05 -10.67
CA GLU A 252 1.52 -4.09 -11.16
C GLU A 252 2.52 -3.63 -10.10
N THR A 253 2.25 -2.49 -9.45
CA THR A 253 3.15 -1.95 -8.40
C THR A 253 3.13 -2.79 -7.14
N GLY A 254 1.98 -3.36 -6.74
CA GLY A 254 1.86 -4.24 -5.60
C GLY A 254 2.62 -5.56 -5.81
N PHE A 255 2.53 -6.17 -6.99
CA PHE A 255 3.32 -7.34 -7.34
C PHE A 255 4.82 -7.02 -7.36
N ALA A 256 5.22 -5.86 -7.88
CA ALA A 256 6.61 -5.41 -7.80
C ALA A 256 7.09 -5.23 -6.35
N ILE A 257 6.25 -4.69 -5.46
CA ILE A 257 6.56 -4.63 -4.02
C ILE A 257 6.78 -6.03 -3.46
N LEU A 258 5.87 -6.97 -3.73
CA LEU A 258 5.99 -8.34 -3.23
C LEU A 258 7.28 -9.02 -3.72
N GLN A 259 7.63 -8.86 -4.99
CA GLN A 259 8.85 -9.46 -5.59
C GLN A 259 10.14 -8.97 -4.92
N GLU A 260 10.19 -7.69 -4.55
CA GLU A 260 11.35 -7.09 -3.86
C GLU A 260 11.33 -7.38 -2.36
N ALA A 261 10.16 -7.29 -1.72
CA ALA A 261 9.99 -7.32 -0.27
C ALA A 261 10.05 -8.72 0.34
N LEU A 262 9.41 -9.71 -0.29
CA LEU A 262 9.30 -11.06 0.28
C LEU A 262 10.66 -11.73 0.50
N PRO A 263 11.57 -11.75 -0.49
CA PRO A 263 12.87 -12.39 -0.31
C PRO A 263 13.70 -11.69 0.79
N LEU A 264 13.58 -10.36 0.92
CA LEU A 264 14.23 -9.59 1.97
C LEU A 264 13.69 -9.92 3.36
N ARG A 265 12.37 -10.05 3.53
CA ARG A 265 11.77 -10.44 4.82
C ARG A 265 12.17 -11.85 5.23
N LYS A 266 12.16 -12.79 4.29
CA LYS A 266 12.63 -14.16 4.50
C LYS A 266 14.11 -14.18 4.91
N ALA A 267 14.95 -13.42 4.19
CA ALA A 267 16.38 -13.32 4.50
C ALA A 267 16.64 -12.69 5.88
N GLN A 268 15.86 -11.67 6.25
CA GLN A 268 15.91 -11.03 7.56
C GLN A 268 15.59 -12.02 8.68
N GLU A 269 14.51 -12.80 8.54
CA GLU A 269 14.11 -13.78 9.54
C GLU A 269 15.17 -14.88 9.73
N GLU A 270 15.65 -15.46 8.63
CA GLU A 270 16.72 -16.47 8.69
C GLU A 270 18.01 -15.91 9.31
N ALA A 271 18.40 -14.69 8.96
CA ALA A 271 19.57 -14.04 9.54
C ALA A 271 19.37 -13.74 11.04
N HIS A 272 18.16 -13.36 11.44
CA HIS A 272 17.81 -13.14 12.85
C HIS A 272 17.90 -14.45 13.65
N LEU A 273 17.38 -15.55 13.11
CA LEU A 273 17.52 -16.88 13.71
C LEU A 273 19.00 -17.28 13.82
N GLY A 274 19.80 -17.03 12.78
CA GLY A 274 21.24 -17.23 12.78
C GLY A 274 21.95 -16.49 13.92
N TRP A 275 21.59 -15.21 14.12
CA TRP A 275 22.10 -14.39 15.21
C TRP A 275 21.67 -14.90 16.60
N GLN A 276 20.44 -15.40 16.75
CA GLN A 276 19.98 -16.01 17.99
C GLN A 276 20.75 -17.29 18.33
N SER A 277 20.94 -18.19 17.37
CA SER A 277 21.72 -19.42 17.53
C SER A 277 23.17 -19.09 17.91
N LEU A 278 23.76 -18.06 17.29
CA LEU A 278 25.08 -17.58 17.68
C LEU A 278 25.13 -17.11 19.15
N GLY A 279 24.13 -16.35 19.60
CA GLY A 279 24.02 -15.94 21.00
C GLY A 279 23.92 -17.12 21.99
N GLN A 280 23.24 -18.20 21.59
CA GLN A 280 23.17 -19.45 22.36
C GLN A 280 24.53 -20.17 22.41
N ALA A 281 25.24 -20.24 21.29
CA ALA A 281 26.58 -20.82 21.22
C ALA A 281 27.56 -20.09 22.17
N GLU A 282 27.50 -18.76 22.22
CA GLU A 282 28.32 -17.99 23.16
C GLU A 282 27.97 -18.27 24.63
N ASN A 283 26.69 -18.52 24.92
CA ASN A 283 26.26 -18.91 26.26
C ASN A 283 26.87 -20.25 26.66
N PHE A 284 26.79 -21.26 25.80
CA PHE A 284 27.43 -22.55 26.03
C PHE A 284 28.95 -22.45 26.15
N SER A 285 29.59 -21.60 25.35
CA SER A 285 31.04 -21.35 25.45
C SER A 285 31.43 -20.76 26.81
N ARG A 286 30.62 -19.85 27.36
CA ARG A 286 30.82 -19.32 28.73
C ARG A 286 30.58 -20.39 29.80
N GLN A 287 29.57 -21.25 29.62
CA GLN A 287 29.30 -22.36 30.54
C GLN A 287 30.44 -23.37 30.56
N ALA A 288 31.02 -23.69 29.39
CA ALA A 288 32.18 -24.57 29.28
C ALA A 288 33.36 -24.04 30.10
N ALA A 289 33.71 -22.76 29.92
CA ALA A 289 34.77 -22.12 30.68
C ALA A 289 34.53 -22.11 32.21
N GLN A 290 33.26 -21.95 32.63
CA GLN A 290 32.88 -21.98 34.05
C GLN A 290 32.92 -23.39 34.64
N ALA A 291 32.60 -24.42 33.84
CA ALA A 291 32.54 -25.81 34.28
C ALA A 291 33.91 -26.31 34.75
N LEU A 292 35.01 -25.81 34.17
CA LEU A 292 36.40 -26.24 34.46
C LEU A 292 36.90 -25.98 35.89
N SER A 293 36.08 -25.42 36.79
CA SER A 293 36.46 -25.12 38.17
C SER A 293 35.69 -25.95 39.21
N PRO A 294 36.35 -26.82 40.00
CA PRO A 294 37.77 -27.13 40.00
C PRO A 294 38.16 -28.06 38.83
N LEU A 295 39.39 -27.94 38.33
CA LEU A 295 39.85 -28.72 37.17
C LEU A 295 40.03 -30.21 37.54
N ASN A 296 39.18 -31.08 36.98
CA ASN A 296 39.22 -32.53 37.12
C ASN A 296 38.50 -33.21 35.94
N ALA A 297 38.44 -34.55 35.92
CA ALA A 297 37.85 -35.28 34.80
C ALA A 297 36.35 -34.97 34.60
N ASP A 298 35.56 -34.95 35.66
CA ASP A 298 34.11 -34.71 35.58
C ASP A 298 33.80 -33.28 35.09
N THR A 299 34.57 -32.29 35.54
CA THR A 299 34.42 -30.90 35.11
C THR A 299 34.89 -30.65 33.68
N VAL A 300 35.90 -31.39 33.23
CA VAL A 300 36.36 -31.39 31.84
C VAL A 300 35.35 -32.08 30.92
N GLU A 301 34.72 -33.17 31.35
CA GLU A 301 33.61 -33.78 30.60
C GLU A 301 32.44 -32.81 30.45
N ALA A 302 32.04 -32.12 31.53
CA ALA A 302 31.01 -31.09 31.47
C ALA A 302 31.39 -29.91 30.54
N SER A 303 32.64 -29.45 30.58
CA SER A 303 33.17 -28.42 29.66
C SER A 303 33.07 -28.87 28.20
N ARG A 304 33.48 -30.12 27.93
CA ARG A 304 33.44 -30.70 26.58
C ARG A 304 32.01 -30.77 26.06
N ASP A 305 31.08 -31.23 26.89
CA ASP A 305 29.68 -31.38 26.51
C ASP A 305 29.04 -30.00 26.22
N CYS A 306 29.35 -28.96 27.03
CA CYS A 306 28.96 -27.58 26.70
C CYS A 306 29.60 -27.08 25.39
N SER A 307 30.88 -27.37 25.14
CA SER A 307 31.56 -26.98 23.90
C SER A 307 30.97 -27.70 22.67
N GLN A 308 30.50 -28.94 22.82
CA GLN A 308 29.75 -29.65 21.78
C GLN A 308 28.38 -29.03 21.52
N GLN A 309 27.67 -28.58 22.56
CA GLN A 309 26.42 -27.82 22.40
C GLN A 309 26.67 -26.48 21.70
N ALA A 310 27.78 -25.81 22.00
CA ALA A 310 28.19 -24.60 21.28
C ALA A 310 28.41 -24.88 19.79
N LEU A 311 29.12 -25.96 19.43
CA LEU A 311 29.33 -26.36 18.03
C LEU A 311 28.00 -26.63 17.30
N GLN A 312 27.04 -27.31 17.94
CA GLN A 312 25.72 -27.54 17.34
C GLN A 312 25.01 -26.23 17.01
N GLN A 313 25.03 -25.27 17.95
CA GLN A 313 24.42 -23.96 17.74
C GLN A 313 25.15 -23.13 16.67
N LEU A 314 26.47 -23.27 16.54
CA LEU A 314 27.26 -22.58 15.50
C LEU A 314 26.99 -23.13 14.10
N GLU A 315 26.86 -24.45 13.94
CA GLU A 315 26.48 -25.04 12.65
C GLU A 315 25.04 -24.67 12.29
N GLN A 316 24.11 -24.66 13.26
CA GLN A 316 22.75 -24.16 13.04
C GLN A 316 22.76 -22.69 12.58
N ALA A 317 23.55 -21.83 13.24
CA ALA A 317 23.70 -20.44 12.85
C ALA A 317 24.21 -20.31 11.40
N LYS A 318 25.21 -21.11 11.02
CA LYS A 318 25.78 -21.12 9.68
C LYS A 318 24.77 -21.54 8.62
N GLU A 319 23.94 -22.55 8.89
CA GLU A 319 22.84 -22.95 7.98
C GLU A 319 21.83 -21.81 7.81
N GLN A 320 21.47 -21.12 8.89
CA GLN A 320 20.53 -20.00 8.89
C GLN A 320 21.07 -18.79 8.11
N PHE A 321 22.34 -18.41 8.28
CA PHE A 321 22.93 -17.34 7.45
C PHE A 321 23.08 -17.74 5.98
N ALA A 322 23.31 -19.03 5.68
CA ALA A 322 23.31 -19.51 4.30
C ALA A 322 21.91 -19.44 3.67
N ALA A 323 20.87 -19.83 4.41
CA ALA A 323 19.48 -19.71 3.98
C ALA A 323 19.08 -18.23 3.75
N ALA A 324 19.53 -17.33 4.63
CA ALA A 324 19.32 -15.90 4.46
C ALA A 324 19.91 -15.39 3.14
N LYS A 325 21.16 -15.77 2.85
CA LYS A 325 21.87 -15.42 1.61
C LYS A 325 21.24 -16.01 0.35
N GLU A 326 20.66 -17.21 0.45
CA GLU A 326 19.89 -17.82 -0.65
C GLU A 326 18.58 -17.07 -0.91
N ALA A 327 17.91 -16.61 0.14
CA ALA A 327 16.69 -15.82 0.01
C ALA A 327 16.97 -14.42 -0.56
N SER A 328 18.03 -13.74 -0.12
CA SER A 328 18.44 -12.45 -0.69
C SER A 328 19.92 -12.16 -0.45
N ASP A 329 20.59 -11.62 -1.46
CA ASP A 329 21.99 -11.17 -1.40
C ASP A 329 22.13 -9.65 -1.11
N ALA A 330 21.03 -8.98 -0.75
CA ALA A 330 21.01 -7.53 -0.54
C ALA A 330 21.83 -7.06 0.68
N VAL A 331 22.10 -7.97 1.63
CA VAL A 331 22.92 -7.71 2.81
C VAL A 331 24.18 -8.56 2.74
N ASP A 332 25.34 -7.93 2.88
CA ASP A 332 26.62 -8.61 2.91
C ASP A 332 26.82 -9.33 4.26
N LEU A 333 26.74 -10.66 4.22
CA LEU A 333 26.94 -11.55 5.36
C LEU A 333 28.38 -12.11 5.46
N SER A 334 29.33 -11.66 4.65
CA SER A 334 30.69 -12.21 4.62
C SER A 334 31.41 -12.14 5.97
N THR A 335 31.26 -11.03 6.71
CA THR A 335 31.83 -10.88 8.06
C THR A 335 31.24 -11.89 9.05
N TYR A 336 29.96 -12.25 8.89
CA TYR A 336 29.30 -13.26 9.72
C TYR A 336 29.84 -14.66 9.43
N GLU A 337 29.99 -15.00 8.15
CA GLU A 337 30.57 -16.27 7.72
C GLU A 337 32.00 -16.44 8.28
N GLN A 338 32.81 -15.38 8.21
CA GLN A 338 34.17 -15.38 8.78
C GLN A 338 34.16 -15.55 10.30
N TYR A 339 33.33 -14.79 11.00
CA TYR A 339 33.21 -14.85 12.44
C TYR A 339 32.75 -16.24 12.93
N LEU A 340 31.73 -16.83 12.28
CA LEU A 340 31.24 -18.16 12.60
C LEU A 340 32.31 -19.23 12.41
N GLN A 341 33.07 -19.15 11.31
CA GLN A 341 34.14 -20.12 11.08
C GLN A 341 35.22 -20.05 12.16
N LEU A 342 35.57 -18.85 12.63
CA LEU A 342 36.51 -18.67 13.74
C LEU A 342 35.96 -19.27 15.04
N LYS A 343 34.67 -19.05 15.34
CA LYS A 343 34.01 -19.64 16.52
C LYS A 343 33.92 -21.16 16.46
N ILE A 344 33.62 -21.74 15.29
CA ILE A 344 33.62 -23.20 15.08
C ILE A 344 35.00 -23.77 15.34
N ASN A 345 36.05 -23.12 14.81
CA ASN A 345 37.43 -23.54 15.02
C ASN A 345 37.83 -23.46 16.50
N ALA A 346 37.41 -22.40 17.20
CA ALA A 346 37.64 -22.23 18.63
C ALA A 346 36.98 -23.35 19.45
N SER A 347 35.66 -23.56 19.29
CA SER A 347 34.94 -24.59 20.05
C SER A 347 35.42 -26.01 19.71
N SER A 348 35.82 -26.28 18.46
CA SER A 348 36.42 -27.56 18.08
C SER A 348 37.77 -27.78 18.78
N ALA A 349 38.62 -26.75 18.82
CA ALA A 349 39.89 -26.82 19.54
C ALA A 349 39.69 -27.01 21.05
N ALA A 350 38.68 -26.38 21.66
CA ALA A 350 38.33 -26.59 23.07
C ALA A 350 37.92 -28.05 23.34
N VAL A 351 37.07 -28.64 22.50
CA VAL A 351 36.71 -30.07 22.61
C VAL A 351 37.93 -30.99 22.49
N GLU A 352 38.85 -30.69 21.57
CA GLU A 352 40.10 -31.44 21.43
C GLU A 352 41.02 -31.28 22.65
N ALA A 353 41.08 -30.08 23.25
CA ALA A 353 41.83 -29.84 24.48
C ALA A 353 41.28 -30.64 25.67
N ASP A 354 39.96 -30.65 25.84
CA ASP A 354 39.28 -31.43 26.88
C ASP A 354 39.52 -32.94 26.68
N ASN A 355 39.42 -33.43 25.45
CA ASN A 355 39.74 -34.83 25.13
C ASN A 355 41.22 -35.17 25.42
N ALA A 356 42.15 -34.26 25.11
CA ALA A 356 43.56 -34.43 25.41
C ALA A 356 43.84 -34.46 26.92
N TYR A 357 43.14 -33.64 27.71
CA TYR A 357 43.19 -33.70 29.18
C TYR A 357 42.75 -35.08 29.69
N LEU A 358 41.60 -35.59 29.23
CA LEU A 358 41.07 -36.90 29.62
C LEU A 358 42.00 -38.06 29.22
N ALA A 359 42.66 -37.93 28.07
CA ALA A 359 43.68 -38.88 27.60
C ALA A 359 45.05 -38.72 28.29
N ARG A 360 45.21 -37.76 29.21
CA ARG A 360 46.47 -37.38 29.87
C ARG A 360 47.58 -36.96 28.91
N ASN A 361 47.20 -36.41 27.75
CA ASN A 361 48.12 -35.84 26.77
C ASN A 361 48.25 -34.33 26.98
N LYS A 362 49.19 -33.94 27.84
CA LYS A 362 49.40 -32.53 28.21
C LYS A 362 49.85 -31.65 27.05
N GLU A 363 50.72 -32.16 26.17
CA GLU A 363 51.27 -31.38 25.06
C GLU A 363 50.17 -30.99 24.07
N LEU A 364 49.34 -31.96 23.68
CA LEU A 364 48.20 -31.70 22.80
C LEU A 364 47.15 -30.79 23.46
N MET A 365 46.91 -30.96 24.75
CA MET A 365 45.99 -30.10 25.50
C MET A 365 46.47 -28.63 25.48
N ASP A 366 47.75 -28.38 25.75
CA ASP A 366 48.33 -27.03 25.75
C ASP A 366 48.30 -26.41 24.33
N GLU A 367 48.60 -27.21 23.30
CA GLU A 367 48.49 -26.80 21.88
C GLU A 367 47.07 -26.36 21.53
N LYS A 368 46.07 -27.18 21.85
CA LYS A 368 44.67 -26.95 21.47
C LYS A 368 44.03 -25.82 22.28
N ASN A 369 44.38 -25.68 23.56
CA ASN A 369 43.99 -24.50 24.34
C ASN A 369 44.55 -23.20 23.74
N THR A 370 45.80 -23.22 23.29
CA THR A 370 46.41 -22.06 22.62
C THR A 370 45.67 -21.74 21.33
N ALA A 371 45.42 -22.73 20.48
CA ALA A 371 44.67 -22.56 19.24
C ALA A 371 43.24 -22.02 19.48
N SER A 372 42.54 -22.56 20.49
CA SER A 372 41.20 -22.08 20.87
C SER A 372 41.21 -20.60 21.23
N ASN A 373 42.18 -20.17 22.06
CA ASN A 373 42.31 -18.78 22.47
C ASN A 373 42.67 -17.85 21.30
N ASP A 374 43.52 -18.32 20.38
CA ASP A 374 43.90 -17.55 19.19
C ASP A 374 42.72 -17.34 18.24
N TYR A 375 41.86 -18.34 18.07
CA TYR A 375 40.63 -18.20 17.28
C TYR A 375 39.61 -17.28 17.96
N GLU A 376 39.46 -17.37 19.29
CA GLU A 376 38.60 -16.48 20.07
C GLU A 376 39.06 -15.01 19.96
N ALA A 377 40.37 -14.77 20.02
CA ALA A 377 40.93 -13.44 19.84
C ALA A 377 40.64 -12.89 18.43
N GLN A 378 40.87 -13.69 17.39
CA GLN A 378 40.55 -13.32 16.01
C GLN A 378 39.05 -13.07 15.80
N ALA A 379 38.18 -13.86 16.44
CA ALA A 379 36.73 -13.66 16.35
C ALA A 379 36.32 -12.34 17.00
N ALA A 380 36.89 -12.00 18.16
CA ALA A 380 36.63 -10.74 18.86
C ALA A 380 37.08 -9.50 18.05
N ASP A 381 38.14 -9.61 17.26
CA ASP A 381 38.60 -8.56 16.35
C ASP A 381 37.74 -8.46 15.06
N CYS A 382 37.03 -9.54 14.70
CA CYS A 382 36.22 -9.63 13.49
C CYS A 382 34.84 -8.97 13.65
N LEU A 383 34.12 -9.30 14.72
CA LEU A 383 32.75 -8.84 14.95
C LEU A 383 32.39 -8.92 16.44
N THR A 384 31.73 -7.90 16.99
CA THR A 384 31.11 -8.03 18.32
C THR A 384 29.67 -8.53 18.21
N LEU A 385 29.18 -9.29 19.20
CA LEU A 385 27.80 -9.81 19.18
C LEU A 385 26.73 -8.70 19.04
N ALA A 386 27.01 -7.51 19.56
CA ALA A 386 26.12 -6.35 19.45
C ALA A 386 26.13 -5.74 18.04
N GLU A 387 27.28 -5.73 17.37
CA GLU A 387 27.40 -5.35 15.95
C GLU A 387 26.87 -6.45 15.03
N ALA A 388 26.75 -7.68 15.54
CA ALA A 388 26.26 -8.82 14.79
C ALA A 388 24.74 -8.85 14.62
N ASN A 389 23.92 -7.94 15.17
CA ASN A 389 22.48 -7.99 14.84
C ASN A 389 22.25 -7.54 13.37
N PRO A 390 21.77 -8.42 12.46
CA PRO A 390 21.59 -8.10 11.05
C PRO A 390 20.30 -7.31 10.74
N ASP A 391 19.36 -7.22 11.68
CA ASP A 391 18.00 -6.67 11.46
C ASP A 391 18.06 -5.25 10.87
N GLY A 392 18.92 -4.38 11.42
CA GLY A 392 19.04 -3.01 10.95
C GLY A 392 19.56 -2.87 9.51
N ALA A 393 20.37 -3.83 9.05
CA ALA A 393 20.87 -3.86 7.68
C ALA A 393 19.76 -4.28 6.70
N TYR A 394 18.98 -5.30 7.06
CA TYR A 394 17.82 -5.75 6.28
C TYR A 394 16.71 -4.72 6.23
N GLU A 395 16.38 -4.05 7.35
CA GLU A 395 15.38 -2.96 7.36
C GLU A 395 15.78 -1.81 6.43
N LYS A 396 17.09 -1.49 6.37
CA LYS A 396 17.61 -0.49 5.45
C LYS A 396 17.49 -0.94 3.99
N ALA A 397 17.82 -2.19 3.68
CA ALA A 397 17.68 -2.76 2.34
C ALA A 397 16.22 -2.80 1.90
N PHE A 398 15.32 -3.27 2.78
CA PHE A 398 13.87 -3.28 2.59
C PHE A 398 13.32 -1.89 2.27
N THR A 399 13.66 -0.89 3.09
CA THR A 399 13.23 0.49 2.88
C THR A 399 13.72 1.01 1.53
N ALA A 400 14.99 0.75 1.19
CA ALA A 400 15.57 1.21 -0.07
C ALA A 400 14.88 0.59 -1.30
N ALA A 401 14.52 -0.69 -1.24
CA ALA A 401 13.85 -1.39 -2.34
C ALA A 401 12.38 -0.97 -2.51
N THR A 402 11.66 -0.71 -1.41
CA THR A 402 10.20 -0.56 -1.43
C THR A 402 9.70 0.88 -1.43
N THR A 403 10.48 1.86 -0.97
CA THR A 403 9.97 3.24 -0.73
C THR A 403 9.31 3.88 -1.95
N VAL A 404 9.96 3.82 -3.12
CA VAL A 404 9.42 4.46 -4.34
C VAL A 404 8.19 3.71 -4.84
N LEU A 405 8.21 2.38 -4.78
CA LEU A 405 7.08 1.55 -5.18
C LEU A 405 5.86 1.81 -4.29
N LEU A 406 6.06 1.92 -2.97
CA LEU A 406 5.01 2.22 -2.02
C LEU A 406 4.39 3.60 -2.25
N GLN A 407 5.19 4.61 -2.59
CA GLN A 407 4.68 5.93 -2.95
C GLN A 407 3.78 5.87 -4.19
N SER A 408 4.20 5.13 -5.22
CA SER A 408 3.39 4.92 -6.43
C SER A 408 2.11 4.16 -6.12
N TYR A 409 2.21 3.09 -5.35
CA TYR A 409 1.08 2.25 -4.95
C TYR A 409 0.03 3.05 -4.16
N GLN A 410 0.47 3.87 -3.19
CA GLN A 410 -0.42 4.72 -2.39
C GLN A 410 -1.13 5.80 -3.23
N ALA A 411 -0.44 6.37 -4.24
CA ALA A 411 -1.05 7.32 -5.15
C ALA A 411 -2.19 6.68 -5.95
N GLU A 412 -1.97 5.48 -6.50
CA GLU A 412 -2.99 4.76 -7.25
C GLU A 412 -4.13 4.26 -6.35
N ARG A 413 -3.83 3.83 -5.13
CA ARG A 413 -4.85 3.52 -4.11
C ARG A 413 -5.79 4.70 -3.84
N SER A 414 -5.25 5.91 -3.79
CA SER A 414 -6.06 7.12 -3.68
C SER A 414 -6.93 7.36 -4.93
N ASN A 415 -6.39 7.12 -6.13
CA ASN A 415 -7.14 7.26 -7.38
C ASN A 415 -8.32 6.28 -7.45
N VAL A 416 -8.12 5.02 -7.05
CA VAL A 416 -9.19 4.01 -6.95
C VAL A 416 -10.27 4.48 -5.98
N SER A 417 -9.90 4.94 -4.79
CA SER A 417 -10.87 5.41 -3.79
C SER A 417 -11.76 6.54 -4.30
N VAL A 418 -11.19 7.52 -5.02
CA VAL A 418 -11.93 8.66 -5.57
C VAL A 418 -12.86 8.21 -6.70
N ALA A 419 -12.36 7.39 -7.63
CA ALA A 419 -13.17 6.90 -8.74
C ALA A 419 -14.34 6.01 -8.24
N ASP A 420 -14.10 5.16 -7.25
CA ASP A 420 -15.11 4.25 -6.69
C ASP A 420 -16.15 4.98 -5.84
N GLU A 421 -15.84 6.16 -5.28
CA GLU A 421 -16.85 7.04 -4.68
C GLU A 421 -17.84 7.55 -5.73
N HIS A 422 -17.34 8.05 -6.86
CA HIS A 422 -18.18 8.48 -7.98
C HIS A 422 -19.01 7.34 -8.60
N LEU A 423 -18.43 6.15 -8.73
CA LEU A 423 -19.17 4.98 -9.23
C LEU A 423 -20.30 4.56 -8.28
N ARG A 424 -20.07 4.62 -6.96
CA ARG A 424 -21.12 4.33 -5.97
C ARG A 424 -22.27 5.31 -6.01
N GLU A 425 -22.01 6.61 -6.24
CA GLU A 425 -23.06 7.61 -6.42
C GLU A 425 -23.94 7.35 -7.65
N PHE A 426 -23.37 6.79 -8.71
CA PHE A 426 -24.13 6.41 -9.91
C PHE A 426 -25.04 5.19 -9.70
N LEU A 427 -24.64 4.25 -8.83
CA LEU A 427 -25.40 3.04 -8.53
C LEU A 427 -26.55 3.25 -7.53
N ALA A 428 -26.56 4.38 -6.80
CA ALA A 428 -27.53 4.74 -5.76
C ALA A 428 -28.81 5.36 -6.35
#